data_AF-A0A4Q7Y6D7-F1
#
_entry.id   AF-A0A4Q7Y6D7-F1
#
_cell.length_a   1.000
_cell.length_b   1.000
_cell.length_c   1.000
_cell.angle_alpha   90.00
_cell.angle_beta   90.00
_cell.angle_gamma   90.00
#
_symmetry.space_group_name_H-M   'P 1'
#
loop_
_entity.id
_entity.type
_entity.pdbx_description
1 polymer ?
#
loop_
_entity_poly.entity_id
_entity_poly.type
_entity_poly.pdbx_seq_one_letter_code
_entity_poly.pdbx_strand_id
1 'polypeptide(L)' 'MPVSVTIRDVPDETRDELAARAARAGQSLQEYLRGQLMALAQRPSPEALWDRVQHRVLATGSRLSADAVVELRDADRR' A
#
# COMPACT_ATOMS: atom_id res chain seq x y z
N MET A 1 -15.74 7.62 14.06
CA MET A 1 -15.64 6.97 15.38
C MET A 1 -14.33 6.19 15.42
N PRO A 2 -13.55 6.21 16.51
CA PRO A 2 -12.37 5.38 16.64
C PRO A 2 -12.77 3.90 16.65
N VAL A 3 -12.05 3.07 15.90
CA VAL A 3 -12.23 1.61 15.85
C VAL A 3 -11.05 0.98 16.57
N SER A 4 -11.32 0.20 17.62
CA SER A 4 -10.30 -0.57 18.34
C SER A 4 -10.13 -1.95 17.72
N VAL A 5 -8.90 -2.39 17.56
CA VAL A 5 -8.56 -3.74 17.07
C VAL A 5 -7.74 -4.45 18.14
N THR A 6 -8.15 -5.66 18.49
CA THR A 6 -7.42 -6.55 19.42
C THR A 6 -6.93 -7.77 18.64
N ILE A 7 -5.62 -8.01 18.68
CA ILE A 7 -5.00 -9.19 18.07
C ILE A 7 -4.76 -10.19 19.21
N ARG A 8 -5.36 -11.38 19.10
CA ARG A 8 -5.22 -12.46 20.09
C ARG A 8 -4.07 -13.39 19.71
N ASP A 9 -3.58 -14.11 20.71
CA ASP A 9 -2.61 -15.20 20.55
C ASP A 9 -1.31 -14.79 19.85
N VAL A 10 -0.87 -13.54 20.10
CA VAL A 10 0.44 -13.06 19.63
C VAL A 10 1.51 -13.62 20.55
N PRO A 11 2.50 -14.38 20.03
CA PRO A 11 3.61 -14.86 20.85
C PRO A 11 4.37 -13.71 21.50
N ASP A 12 4.77 -13.88 22.77
CA ASP A 12 5.45 -12.84 23.55
C ASP A 12 6.72 -12.33 22.85
N GLU A 13 7.50 -13.24 22.27
CA GLU A 13 8.68 -12.93 21.45
C GLU A 13 8.37 -11.97 20.28
N THR A 14 7.22 -12.14 19.62
CA THR A 14 6.80 -11.28 18.51
C THR A 14 6.38 -9.92 19.03
N ARG A 15 5.63 -9.89 20.12
CA ARG A 15 5.22 -8.64 20.79
C ARG A 15 6.45 -7.84 21.22
N ASP A 16 7.44 -8.50 21.80
CA ASP A 16 8.64 -7.88 22.36
C ASP A 16 9.53 -7.31 21.26
N GLU A 17 9.70 -8.04 20.15
CA GLU A 17 10.43 -7.52 18.98
C GLU A 17 9.72 -6.30 18.37
N LEU A 18 8.38 -6.32 18.29
CA LEU A 18 7.61 -5.17 17.81
C LEU A 18 7.71 -3.97 18.77
N ALA A 19 7.70 -4.21 20.08
CA ALA A 19 7.91 -3.17 21.09
C ALA A 19 9.32 -2.57 20.99
N ALA A 20 10.34 -3.41 20.79
CA ALA A 20 11.72 -2.96 20.59
C ALA A 20 11.86 -2.11 19.31
N ARG A 21 11.18 -2.49 18.21
CA ARG A 21 11.12 -1.67 16.99
C ARG A 21 10.43 -0.33 17.22
N ALA A 22 9.30 -0.33 17.92
CA ALA A 22 8.58 0.90 18.25
C ALA A 22 9.45 1.83 19.11
N ALA A 23 10.13 1.30 20.12
CA ALA A 23 11.05 2.06 20.96
C ALA A 23 12.21 2.68 20.16
N ARG A 24 12.81 1.91 19.23
CA ARG A 24 13.84 2.42 18.31
C ARG A 24 13.34 3.53 17.39
N ALA A 25 12.06 3.50 17.04
CA ALA A 25 11.41 4.53 16.24
C ALA A 25 10.93 5.74 17.08
N GLY A 26 11.08 5.72 18.41
CA GLY A 26 10.57 6.76 19.31
C GLY A 26 9.05 6.79 19.39
N GLN A 27 8.39 5.66 19.14
CA GLN A 27 6.93 5.54 19.09
C GLN A 27 6.42 4.59 20.18
N SER A 28 5.18 4.80 20.64
CA SER A 28 4.49 3.75 21.40
C SER A 28 4.21 2.55 20.50
N LEU A 29 4.10 1.34 21.09
CA LEU A 29 3.77 0.12 20.35
C LEU A 29 2.47 0.29 19.54
N GLN A 30 1.45 0.93 20.11
CA GLN A 30 0.16 1.16 19.44
C GLN A 30 0.31 2.08 18.22
N GLU A 31 1.11 3.14 18.30
CA GLU A 31 1.35 4.05 17.17
C GLU A 31 2.14 3.37 16.06
N TYR A 32 3.18 2.61 16.44
CA TYR A 32 3.97 1.83 15.49
C TYR A 32 3.09 0.83 14.74
N LEU A 33 2.28 0.04 15.45
CA LEU A 33 1.36 -0.92 14.83
C LEU A 33 0.31 -0.26 13.95
N ARG A 34 -0.25 0.89 14.37
CA ARG A 34 -1.18 1.66 13.54
C ARG A 34 -0.53 2.06 12.21
N GLY A 35 0.70 2.58 12.27
CA GLY A 35 1.46 2.94 11.06
C GLY A 35 1.69 1.74 10.14
N GLN A 36 2.08 0.60 10.70
CA GLN A 36 2.28 -0.64 9.95
C GLN A 36 0.98 -1.15 9.30
N LEU A 37 -0.14 -1.12 10.01
CA LEU A 37 -1.46 -1.51 9.46
C LEU A 37 -1.90 -0.57 8.34
N MET A 38 -1.67 0.74 8.49
CA MET A 38 -1.96 1.71 7.43
C MET A 38 -1.07 1.48 6.19
N ALA A 39 0.22 1.19 6.39
CA ALA A 39 1.14 0.90 5.30
C ALA A 39 0.74 -0.40 4.57
N LEU A 40 0.29 -1.40 5.31
CA LEU A 40 -0.24 -2.65 4.75
C LEU A 40 -1.48 -2.38 3.90
N ALA A 41 -2.43 -1.59 4.42
CA ALA A 41 -3.65 -1.24 3.69
C ALA A 41 -3.40 -0.37 2.43
N GLN A 42 -2.34 0.45 2.45
CA GLN A 42 -1.95 1.27 1.29
C GLN A 42 -1.38 0.44 0.13
N ARG A 43 -0.88 -0.78 0.39
CA ARG A 43 -0.40 -1.69 -0.64
C ARG A 43 -1.52 -2.64 -1.08
N PRO A 44 -2.24 -2.36 -2.18
CA PRO A 44 -3.15 -3.35 -2.74
C PRO A 44 -2.42 -4.66 -3.01
N SER A 45 -3.13 -5.78 -2.84
CA SER A 45 -2.70 -7.01 -3.48
C SER A 45 -2.52 -6.76 -4.99
N PRO A 46 -1.59 -7.46 -5.66
CA PRO A 46 -1.43 -7.34 -7.11
C PRO A 46 -2.76 -7.50 -7.86
N GLU A 47 -3.63 -8.39 -7.37
CA GLU A 47 -4.98 -8.62 -7.89
C GLU A 47 -5.88 -7.38 -7.76
N ALA A 48 -5.94 -6.77 -6.56
CA ALA A 48 -6.71 -5.54 -6.33
C ALA A 48 -6.14 -4.31 -7.07
N LEU A 49 -4.84 -4.34 -7.41
CA LEU A 49 -4.23 -3.35 -8.30
C LEU A 49 -4.73 -3.56 -9.73
N TRP A 50 -4.69 -4.79 -10.24
CA TRP A 50 -5.16 -5.11 -11.60
C TRP A 50 -6.64 -4.82 -11.79
N ASP A 51 -7.49 -5.12 -10.80
CA ASP A 51 -8.91 -4.76 -10.84
C ASP A 51 -9.11 -3.25 -10.96
N ARG A 52 -8.32 -2.45 -10.20
CA ARG A 52 -8.35 -0.99 -10.31
C ARG A 52 -7.85 -0.49 -11.66
N VAL A 53 -6.80 -1.09 -12.21
CA VAL A 53 -6.29 -0.75 -13.55
C VAL A 53 -7.34 -1.05 -14.61
N GLN A 54 -7.95 -2.23 -14.59
CA GLN A 54 -9.01 -2.61 -15.52
C GLN A 54 -10.20 -1.64 -15.43
N HIS A 55 -10.67 -1.34 -14.22
CA HIS A 55 -11.76 -0.39 -14.02
C HIS A 55 -11.42 1.02 -14.51
N ARG A 56 -10.18 1.49 -14.31
CA ARG A 56 -9.69 2.79 -14.79
C ARG A 56 -9.61 2.83 -16.32
N VAL A 57 -9.07 1.79 -16.94
CA VAL A 57 -8.96 1.67 -18.41
C VAL A 57 -10.35 1.68 -19.05
N LEU A 58 -11.30 0.92 -18.48
CA LEU A 58 -12.68 0.88 -18.96
C LEU A 58 -13.40 2.23 -18.78
N ALA A 59 -13.23 2.89 -17.63
CA ALA A 59 -13.91 4.15 -17.34
C ALA A 59 -13.35 5.36 -18.12
N THR A 60 -12.05 5.37 -18.44
CA THR A 60 -11.40 6.52 -19.11
C THR A 60 -11.70 6.53 -20.62
N GLY A 61 -12.02 5.38 -21.23
CA GLY A 61 -12.41 5.26 -22.64
C GLY A 61 -11.32 5.61 -23.67
N SER A 62 -10.21 6.22 -23.23
CA SER A 62 -9.04 6.50 -24.04
C SER A 62 -8.34 5.19 -24.43
N ARG A 63 -8.22 4.96 -25.73
CA ARG A 63 -7.43 3.89 -26.31
C ARG A 63 -6.28 4.52 -27.07
N LEU A 64 -5.08 4.39 -26.54
CA LEU A 64 -3.85 4.67 -27.28
C LEU A 64 -3.30 3.33 -27.79
N SER A 65 -2.92 3.28 -29.05
CA SER A 65 -2.16 2.13 -29.57
C SER A 65 -0.77 2.12 -28.93
N ALA A 66 -0.14 0.95 -28.87
CA ALA A 66 1.22 0.83 -28.38
C ALA A 66 2.18 1.77 -29.14
N ASP A 67 2.00 1.87 -30.45
CA ASP A 67 2.79 2.76 -31.32
C ASP A 67 2.62 4.24 -30.94
N ALA A 68 1.39 4.69 -30.70
CA ALA A 68 1.12 6.07 -30.28
C ALA A 68 1.73 6.39 -28.90
N VAL A 69 1.76 5.42 -27.98
CA VAL A 69 2.41 5.59 -26.67
C VAL A 69 3.93 5.75 -26.83
N VAL A 70 4.55 4.97 -27.71
CA VAL A 70 5.99 5.05 -27.99
C VAL A 70 6.33 6.39 -28.65
N GLU A 71 5.56 6.82 -29.65
CA GLU A 71 5.77 8.13 -30.30
C GLU A 71 5.66 9.31 -29.33
N LEU A 72 4.62 9.35 -28.49
CA LEU A 72 4.43 10.42 -27.51
C LEU A 72 5.58 10.47 -26.49
N ARG A 73 6.02 9.30 -26.02
CA ARG A 73 7.16 9.19 -25.09
C ARG A 73 8.46 9.66 -25.72
N ASP A 74 8.70 9.35 -26.98
CA ASP A 74 9.92 9.72 -27.69
C ASP A 74 9.91 11.18 -28.17
N ALA A 75 8.74 11.80 -28.25
CA ALA A 75 8.57 13.24 -28.46
C ALA A 75 8.89 14.06 -27.19
N ASP A 76 8.55 13.56 -25.99
CA ASP A 76 8.83 14.22 -24.70
C ASP A 76 10.33 14.25 -24.33
N ARG A 77 11.13 13.34 -24.90
CA ARG A 77 12.59 13.25 -24.65
C ARG A 77 13.46 14.07 -25.61
N ARG A 78 12.86 14.81 -26.55
CA ARG A 78 13.58 15.65 -27.52
C ARG A 78 13.49 17.12 -27.13
#